data_AF-A0A4Q2YMU6-F1
#
_entry.id   AF-A0A4Q2YMU6-F1
#
_cell.length_a   1.000
_cell.length_b   1.000
_cell.length_c   1.000
_cell.angle_alpha   90.00
_cell.angle_beta   90.00
_cell.angle_gamma   90.00
#
_symmetry.space_group_name_H-M   'P 1'
#
loop_
_entity.id
_entity.type
_entity.pdbx_description
1 polymer ?
#
loop_
_entity_poly.entity_id
_entity_poly.type
_entity_poly.pdbx_seq_one_letter_code
_entity_poly.pdbx_strand_id
1 'polypeptide(L)'
;YSCAYESNLAWRTATSPLSPESNPRLVFERLFGSGAHGQRGDSLTQRRVQQRSILDFVMDDAKAVQKNLTHRDKAKMDEYLTGLREIEQRIVTAEGFTDIPDPSMPTPDGIPTAYDDYIRLMFQMLALAFETDSTRISSLLLAHDGSNRTFPEIGVAEGHHSLSHHRDDADMIQKVGQIDRFYADRLTEFLTLLESKQDSDGNSILHNSMIVYGCGNSDGNRHTHANLPVVLAGNAGGAFHPGRHLATKATPMCNLYLNMLDEMGVPKLDRFGDSTGRLPDV
;
A
#
# COMPACT_ATOMS: atom_id res chain seq x y z
N TYR A 1 0.79 23.10 3.24
CA TYR A 1 1.82 22.92 2.20
C TYR A 1 1.18 23.21 0.85
N SER A 2 1.85 23.00 -0.30
CA SER A 2 1.13 23.08 -1.59
C SER A 2 0.30 21.81 -1.79
N CYS A 3 -0.84 21.92 -2.47
CA CYS A 3 -1.73 20.79 -2.76
C CYS A 3 -0.99 19.61 -3.44
N ALA A 4 0.05 19.90 -4.23
CA ALA A 4 0.90 18.89 -4.86
C ALA A 4 1.67 18.04 -3.85
N TYR A 5 2.15 18.60 -2.74
CA TYR A 5 2.83 17.84 -1.70
C TYR A 5 1.85 17.15 -0.75
N GLU A 6 0.66 17.71 -0.55
CA GLU A 6 -0.35 17.13 0.35
C GLU A 6 -1.00 15.86 -0.24
N SER A 7 -1.13 15.80 -1.57
CA SER A 7 -1.86 14.74 -2.25
C SER A 7 -0.98 13.66 -2.91
N ASN A 8 0.36 13.79 -2.85
CA ASN A 8 1.25 12.91 -3.60
C ASN A 8 2.50 12.51 -2.79
N LEU A 9 2.83 11.22 -2.82
CA LEU A 9 4.11 10.69 -2.31
C LEU A 9 5.14 10.46 -3.42
N ALA A 10 4.68 10.19 -4.64
CA ALA A 10 5.53 9.85 -5.77
C ALA A 10 5.58 10.98 -6.81
N TRP A 11 6.71 11.07 -7.50
CA TRP A 11 6.97 12.09 -8.51
C TRP A 11 7.49 11.45 -9.78
N ARG A 12 6.89 11.80 -10.93
CA ARG A 12 7.31 11.31 -12.26
C ARG A 12 8.60 12.01 -12.71
N THR A 13 8.71 13.29 -12.40
CA THR A 13 9.90 14.11 -12.63
C THR A 13 10.12 15.01 -11.42
N ALA A 14 11.23 15.77 -11.40
CA ALA A 14 11.52 16.71 -10.31
C ALA A 14 10.40 17.75 -10.03
N THR A 15 9.50 17.99 -10.99
CA THR A 15 8.45 19.01 -10.90
C THR A 15 7.05 18.50 -11.26
N SER A 16 6.91 17.22 -11.65
CA SER A 16 5.61 16.62 -11.96
C SER A 16 5.28 15.53 -10.94
N PRO A 17 4.23 15.73 -10.10
CA PRO A 17 3.77 14.67 -9.20
C PRO A 17 3.22 13.49 -10.01
N LEU A 18 3.25 12.31 -9.40
CA LEU A 18 2.56 11.13 -9.87
C LEU A 18 1.34 10.91 -8.99
N SER A 19 0.16 11.27 -9.49
CA SER A 19 -1.09 11.16 -8.75
C SER A 19 -1.39 9.73 -8.33
N PRO A 20 -1.80 9.49 -7.07
CA PRO A 20 -2.19 8.18 -6.61
C PRO A 20 -3.44 7.70 -7.35
N GLU A 21 -3.48 6.42 -7.68
CA GLU A 21 -4.69 5.78 -8.18
C GLU A 21 -5.53 5.30 -7.00
N SER A 22 -6.63 5.98 -6.72
CA SER A 22 -7.49 5.68 -5.58
C SER A 22 -8.54 4.61 -5.89
N ASN A 23 -8.74 4.22 -7.14
CA ASN A 23 -9.75 3.25 -7.54
C ASN A 23 -9.17 1.82 -7.61
N PRO A 24 -9.56 0.90 -6.71
CA PRO A 24 -9.06 -0.47 -6.68
C PRO A 24 -9.22 -1.22 -8.00
N ARG A 25 -10.34 -1.04 -8.72
CA ARG A 25 -10.56 -1.65 -10.03
C ARG A 25 -9.49 -1.21 -11.04
N LEU A 26 -9.16 0.08 -11.07
CA LEU A 26 -8.12 0.61 -11.96
C LEU A 26 -6.72 0.10 -11.59
N VAL A 27 -6.44 -0.04 -10.30
CA VAL A 27 -5.18 -0.64 -9.82
C VAL A 27 -5.08 -2.10 -10.25
N PHE A 28 -6.12 -2.90 -9.98
CA PHE A 28 -6.19 -4.32 -10.32
C PHE A 28 -5.95 -4.55 -11.81
N GLU A 29 -6.66 -3.83 -12.66
CA GLU A 29 -6.51 -3.95 -14.11
C GLU A 29 -5.14 -3.51 -14.62
N ARG A 30 -4.53 -2.49 -14.00
CA ARG A 30 -3.18 -2.05 -14.36
C ARG A 30 -2.14 -3.12 -14.03
N LEU A 31 -2.26 -3.74 -12.87
CA LEU A 31 -1.33 -4.76 -12.38
C LEU A 31 -1.53 -6.11 -13.07
N PHE A 32 -2.77 -6.55 -13.26
CA PHE A 32 -3.11 -7.93 -13.62
C PHE A 32 -3.89 -8.07 -14.92
N GLY A 33 -4.23 -6.97 -15.60
CA GLY A 33 -4.97 -7.00 -16.86
C GLY A 33 -4.21 -7.64 -18.02
N SER A 34 -4.98 -8.12 -19.01
CA SER A 34 -4.46 -8.83 -20.18
C SER A 34 -3.75 -7.91 -21.17
N GLY A 35 -2.67 -8.43 -21.78
CA GLY A 35 -1.80 -7.73 -22.74
C GLY A 35 -0.44 -7.33 -22.15
N ALA A 36 0.53 -7.04 -23.03
CA ALA A 36 1.82 -6.48 -22.62
C ALA A 36 1.61 -5.15 -21.87
N HIS A 37 2.53 -4.74 -20.99
CA HIS A 37 2.34 -3.58 -20.10
C HIS A 37 1.85 -2.30 -20.82
N GLY A 38 2.28 -2.05 -22.07
CA GLY A 38 1.82 -0.91 -22.89
C GLY A 38 0.46 -1.07 -23.58
N GLN A 39 -0.08 -2.30 -23.68
CA GLN A 39 -1.36 -2.63 -24.34
C GLN A 39 -2.53 -2.80 -23.35
N ARG A 40 -2.24 -2.87 -22.04
CA ARG A 40 -3.26 -3.04 -21.00
C ARG A 40 -4.28 -1.90 -20.95
N GLY A 41 -3.92 -0.70 -21.42
CA GLY A 41 -4.80 0.48 -21.48
C GLY A 41 -5.95 0.37 -22.49
N ASP A 42 -5.71 -0.26 -23.64
CA ASP A 42 -6.72 -0.43 -24.68
C ASP A 42 -7.67 -1.60 -24.35
N SER A 43 -7.13 -2.69 -23.79
CA SER A 43 -7.91 -3.82 -23.30
C SER A 43 -8.79 -3.47 -22.09
N LEU A 44 -8.39 -2.47 -21.30
CA LEU A 44 -9.12 -1.88 -20.18
C LEU A 44 -10.48 -1.30 -20.60
N THR A 45 -10.50 -0.46 -21.64
CA THR A 45 -11.72 0.19 -22.14
C THR A 45 -12.71 -0.82 -22.72
N GLN A 46 -12.21 -1.81 -23.47
CA GLN A 46 -13.07 -2.86 -24.02
C GLN A 46 -13.68 -3.76 -22.94
N ARG A 47 -12.93 -4.09 -21.88
CA ARG A 47 -13.43 -4.93 -20.78
C ARG A 47 -14.47 -4.23 -19.91
N ARG A 48 -14.32 -2.93 -19.66
CA ARG A 48 -15.36 -2.11 -18.99
C ARG A 48 -16.68 -2.13 -19.75
N VAL A 49 -16.62 -2.00 -21.08
CA VAL A 49 -17.83 -2.04 -21.93
C VAL A 49 -18.47 -3.43 -21.94
N GLN A 50 -17.67 -4.50 -21.82
CA GLN A 50 -18.16 -5.88 -21.90
C GLN A 50 -18.44 -6.53 -20.54
N GLN A 51 -18.11 -5.88 -19.42
CA GLN A 51 -18.20 -6.44 -18.05
C GLN A 51 -17.61 -7.85 -17.91
N ARG A 52 -16.56 -8.18 -18.68
CA ARG A 52 -15.94 -9.51 -18.65
C ARG A 52 -14.83 -9.57 -17.60
N SER A 53 -14.79 -10.67 -16.84
CA SER A 53 -13.72 -10.93 -15.86
C SER A 53 -12.36 -11.04 -16.54
N ILE A 54 -11.30 -10.57 -15.88
CA ILE A 54 -9.93 -10.75 -16.36
C ILE A 54 -9.58 -12.25 -16.36
N LEU A 55 -10.04 -12.98 -15.36
CA LEU A 55 -9.77 -14.41 -15.24
C LEU A 55 -10.29 -15.19 -16.43
N ASP A 56 -11.46 -14.85 -16.97
CA ASP A 56 -12.03 -15.56 -18.12
C ASP A 56 -11.09 -15.56 -19.34
N PHE A 57 -10.29 -14.50 -19.50
CA PHE A 57 -9.30 -14.40 -20.59
C PHE A 57 -7.97 -15.08 -20.25
N VAL A 58 -7.53 -15.00 -19.00
CA VAL A 58 -6.23 -15.55 -18.58
C VAL A 58 -6.32 -17.05 -18.30
N MET A 59 -7.49 -17.60 -18.00
CA MET A 59 -7.67 -18.99 -17.57
C MET A 59 -7.30 -20.01 -18.64
N ASP A 60 -7.59 -19.73 -19.91
CA ASP A 60 -7.27 -20.65 -21.00
C ASP A 60 -5.77 -20.68 -21.29
N ASP A 61 -5.11 -19.52 -21.28
CA ASP A 61 -3.66 -19.41 -21.38
C ASP A 61 -2.95 -20.02 -20.16
N ALA A 62 -3.48 -19.79 -18.95
CA ALA A 62 -2.95 -20.35 -17.72
C ALA A 62 -3.04 -21.88 -17.72
N LYS A 63 -4.16 -22.46 -18.17
CA LYS A 63 -4.31 -23.92 -18.34
C LYS A 63 -3.33 -24.49 -19.37
N ALA A 64 -3.02 -23.74 -20.43
CA ALA A 64 -2.03 -24.16 -21.42
C ALA A 64 -0.61 -24.18 -20.83
N VAL A 65 -0.24 -23.15 -20.07
CA VAL A 65 1.07 -23.06 -19.39
C VAL A 65 1.21 -24.13 -18.31
N GLN A 66 0.17 -24.35 -17.50
CA GLN A 66 0.16 -25.35 -16.41
C GLN A 66 0.53 -26.76 -16.91
N LYS A 67 0.23 -27.13 -18.15
CA LYS A 67 0.57 -28.46 -18.69
C LYS A 67 2.08 -28.74 -18.69
N ASN A 68 2.91 -27.69 -18.82
CA ASN A 68 4.36 -27.81 -18.93
C ASN A 68 5.11 -27.45 -17.64
N LEU A 69 4.40 -27.11 -16.57
CA LEU A 69 4.99 -26.70 -15.30
C LEU A 69 5.35 -27.89 -14.39
N THR A 70 6.38 -27.70 -13.56
CA THR A 70 6.71 -28.64 -12.49
C THR A 70 5.61 -28.64 -11.42
N HIS A 71 5.58 -29.65 -10.54
CA HIS A 71 4.60 -29.69 -9.46
C HIS A 71 4.68 -28.46 -8.54
N ARG A 72 5.89 -27.94 -8.27
CA ARG A 72 6.09 -26.75 -7.45
C ARG A 72 5.51 -25.51 -8.13
N ASP A 73 5.77 -25.34 -9.42
CA ASP A 73 5.31 -24.17 -10.18
C ASP A 73 3.79 -24.20 -10.41
N LYS A 74 3.21 -25.40 -10.57
CA LYS A 74 1.75 -25.58 -10.61
C LYS A 74 1.07 -25.09 -9.34
N ALA A 75 1.57 -25.49 -8.17
CA ALA A 75 1.02 -25.06 -6.89
C ALA A 75 1.09 -23.53 -6.73
N LYS A 76 2.18 -22.89 -7.17
CA LYS A 76 2.31 -21.43 -7.15
C LYS A 76 1.37 -20.72 -8.13
N MET A 77 1.20 -21.28 -9.33
CA MET A 77 0.22 -20.76 -10.30
C MET A 77 -1.21 -20.87 -9.78
N ASP A 78 -1.56 -21.98 -9.09
CA ASP A 78 -2.88 -22.15 -8.48
C ASP A 78 -3.11 -21.16 -7.33
N GLU A 79 -2.09 -20.90 -6.49
CA GLU A 79 -2.12 -19.86 -5.45
C GLU A 79 -2.39 -18.48 -6.06
N TYR A 80 -1.67 -18.12 -7.13
CA TYR A 80 -1.85 -16.86 -7.86
C TYR A 80 -3.27 -16.70 -8.43
N LEU A 81 -3.77 -17.71 -9.17
CA LEU A 81 -5.10 -17.64 -9.77
C LEU A 81 -6.21 -17.56 -8.72
N THR A 82 -6.01 -18.20 -7.57
CA THR A 82 -6.93 -18.10 -6.43
C THR A 82 -6.92 -16.69 -5.85
N GLY A 83 -5.74 -16.10 -5.60
CA GLY A 83 -5.61 -14.73 -5.12
C GLY A 83 -6.21 -13.69 -6.06
N LEU A 84 -6.01 -13.82 -7.37
CA LEU A 84 -6.66 -12.97 -8.37
C LEU A 84 -8.18 -13.04 -8.29
N ARG A 85 -8.74 -14.24 -8.15
CA ARG A 85 -10.20 -14.44 -8.06
C ARG A 85 -10.78 -13.83 -6.80
N GLU A 86 -10.11 -14.00 -5.67
CA GLU A 86 -10.55 -13.41 -4.41
C GLU A 86 -10.56 -11.88 -4.46
N ILE A 87 -9.52 -11.27 -5.04
CA ILE A 87 -9.45 -9.82 -5.22
C ILE A 87 -10.52 -9.34 -6.21
N GLU A 88 -10.66 -10.01 -7.36
CA GLU A 88 -11.69 -9.64 -8.34
C GLU A 88 -13.10 -9.73 -7.74
N GLN A 89 -13.38 -10.80 -6.99
CA GLN A 89 -14.66 -10.97 -6.31
C GLN A 89 -14.91 -9.86 -5.27
N ARG A 90 -13.89 -9.45 -4.50
CA ARG A 90 -14.00 -8.33 -3.56
C ARG A 90 -14.27 -7.01 -4.27
N ILE A 91 -13.64 -6.77 -5.42
CA ILE A 91 -13.90 -5.56 -6.22
C ILE A 91 -15.34 -5.58 -6.75
N VAL A 92 -15.81 -6.72 -7.30
CA VAL A 92 -17.21 -6.87 -7.78
C VAL A 92 -18.21 -6.69 -6.63
N THR A 93 -17.93 -7.25 -5.46
CA THR A 93 -18.76 -7.08 -4.27
C THR A 93 -18.78 -5.62 -3.81
N ALA A 94 -17.64 -4.94 -3.82
CA ALA A 94 -17.57 -3.51 -3.52
C ALA A 94 -18.34 -2.65 -4.54
N GLU A 95 -18.37 -3.05 -5.82
CA GLU A 95 -19.18 -2.43 -6.87
C GLU A 95 -20.69 -2.67 -6.68
N GLY A 96 -21.10 -3.82 -6.12
CA GLY A 96 -22.49 -4.21 -5.97
C GLY A 96 -23.25 -3.58 -4.79
N PHE A 97 -22.56 -2.94 -3.84
CA PHE A 97 -23.17 -2.27 -2.68
C PHE A 97 -23.44 -0.77 -2.96
N THR A 98 -24.31 -0.45 -3.91
CA THR A 98 -24.72 0.93 -4.24
C THR A 98 -26.08 1.36 -3.67
N ASP A 99 -26.62 0.66 -2.68
CA ASP A 99 -27.93 1.00 -2.09
C ASP A 99 -27.83 1.68 -0.72
N ILE A 100 -27.16 2.84 -0.65
CA ILE A 100 -27.55 3.96 0.24
C ILE A 100 -27.20 5.29 -0.48
N PRO A 101 -28.17 6.05 -1.01
CA PRO A 101 -27.90 7.26 -1.79
C PRO A 101 -27.85 8.54 -0.94
N ASP A 102 -26.82 9.37 -1.18
CA ASP A 102 -26.92 10.85 -1.25
C ASP A 102 -26.40 11.30 -2.64
N PRO A 103 -27.09 12.21 -3.36
CA PRO A 103 -27.23 12.21 -4.82
C PRO A 103 -26.28 13.12 -5.61
N SER A 104 -25.19 13.63 -5.03
CA SER A 104 -24.37 14.65 -5.73
C SER A 104 -23.14 14.14 -6.49
N MET A 105 -22.65 12.92 -6.22
CA MET A 105 -21.59 12.28 -7.02
C MET A 105 -21.76 10.75 -6.96
N PRO A 106 -21.79 10.03 -8.09
CA PRO A 106 -21.65 8.58 -8.06
C PRO A 106 -20.24 8.25 -7.56
N THR A 107 -20.14 7.40 -6.53
CA THR A 107 -18.87 6.73 -6.22
C THR A 107 -18.42 6.02 -7.50
N PRO A 108 -17.21 6.29 -8.02
CA PRO A 108 -16.73 5.60 -9.20
C PRO A 108 -16.71 4.09 -8.96
N ASP A 109 -17.22 3.31 -9.90
CA ASP A 109 -17.23 1.84 -9.84
C ASP A 109 -15.89 1.30 -9.32
N GLY A 110 -15.92 0.47 -8.27
CA GLY A 110 -14.73 -0.23 -7.76
C GLY A 110 -14.16 0.29 -6.44
N ILE A 111 -14.66 1.41 -5.89
CA ILE A 111 -14.23 1.93 -4.59
C ILE A 111 -15.17 1.44 -3.48
N PRO A 112 -14.69 0.62 -2.51
CA PRO A 112 -15.49 0.20 -1.37
C PRO A 112 -16.05 1.39 -0.55
N THR A 113 -17.29 1.25 -0.08
CA THR A 113 -17.95 2.24 0.78
C THR A 113 -17.28 2.33 2.14
N ALA A 114 -16.96 1.18 2.76
CA ALA A 114 -16.25 1.12 4.02
C ALA A 114 -14.74 1.34 3.80
N TYR A 115 -14.16 2.23 4.59
CA TYR A 115 -12.74 2.56 4.44
C TYR A 115 -11.83 1.41 4.90
N ASP A 116 -12.26 0.64 5.91
CA ASP A 116 -11.58 -0.59 6.32
C ASP A 116 -11.41 -1.58 5.15
N ASP A 117 -12.50 -1.83 4.40
CA ASP A 117 -12.48 -2.72 3.24
C ASP A 117 -11.58 -2.19 2.13
N TYR A 118 -11.58 -0.87 1.91
CA TYR A 118 -10.66 -0.21 0.97
C TYR A 118 -9.19 -0.47 1.33
N ILE A 119 -8.79 -0.23 2.58
CA ILE A 119 -7.41 -0.45 3.02
C ILE A 119 -7.00 -1.91 2.86
N ARG A 120 -7.85 -2.84 3.32
CA ARG A 120 -7.61 -4.28 3.20
C ARG A 120 -7.44 -4.69 1.75
N LEU A 121 -8.30 -4.22 0.86
CA LEU A 121 -8.25 -4.53 -0.57
C LEU A 121 -6.97 -3.99 -1.22
N MET A 122 -6.58 -2.75 -0.91
CA MET A 122 -5.33 -2.16 -1.40
C MET A 122 -4.09 -2.93 -0.90
N PHE A 123 -4.05 -3.32 0.38
CA PHE A 123 -2.97 -4.14 0.93
C PHE A 123 -2.91 -5.54 0.32
N GLN A 124 -4.06 -6.17 0.07
CA GLN A 124 -4.10 -7.47 -0.62
C GLN A 124 -3.58 -7.37 -2.06
N MET A 125 -3.94 -6.32 -2.78
CA MET A 125 -3.39 -6.07 -4.13
C MET A 125 -1.88 -5.86 -4.11
N LEU A 126 -1.35 -5.12 -3.12
CA LEU A 126 0.10 -4.96 -2.97
C LEU A 126 0.80 -6.28 -2.66
N ALA A 127 0.26 -7.07 -1.73
CA ALA A 127 0.81 -8.38 -1.41
C ALA A 127 0.84 -9.31 -2.63
N LEU A 128 -0.26 -9.36 -3.40
CA LEU A 128 -0.31 -10.13 -4.64
C LEU A 128 0.66 -9.61 -5.70
N ALA A 129 0.83 -8.29 -5.79
CA ALA A 129 1.78 -7.68 -6.73
C ALA A 129 3.23 -8.06 -6.41
N PHE A 130 3.60 -8.14 -5.14
CA PHE A 130 4.93 -8.62 -4.72
C PHE A 130 5.09 -10.13 -4.93
N GLU A 131 4.09 -10.92 -4.54
CA GLU A 131 4.09 -12.38 -4.74
C GLU A 131 4.29 -12.79 -6.21
N THR A 132 3.76 -11.99 -7.12
CA THR A 132 3.78 -12.27 -8.55
C THR A 132 4.90 -11.55 -9.28
N ASP A 133 5.76 -10.83 -8.56
CA ASP A 133 6.79 -9.94 -9.10
C ASP A 133 6.24 -8.93 -10.15
N SER A 134 4.96 -8.55 -10.00
CA SER A 134 4.31 -7.56 -10.87
C SER A 134 4.90 -6.16 -10.69
N THR A 135 5.42 -5.86 -9.50
CA THR A 135 6.24 -4.69 -9.21
C THR A 135 7.20 -4.97 -8.06
N ARG A 136 8.38 -4.34 -8.08
CA ARG A 136 9.36 -4.39 -6.98
C ARG A 136 9.28 -3.17 -6.05
N ILE A 137 8.57 -2.12 -6.45
CA ILE A 137 8.46 -0.86 -5.70
C ILE A 137 7.00 -0.39 -5.73
N SER A 138 6.48 0.04 -4.59
CA SER A 138 5.16 0.61 -4.46
C SER A 138 5.10 1.69 -3.39
N SER A 139 4.26 2.70 -3.59
CA SER A 139 3.87 3.68 -2.57
C SER A 139 2.34 3.68 -2.42
N LEU A 140 1.84 3.51 -1.20
CA LEU A 140 0.42 3.59 -0.90
C LEU A 140 0.14 4.79 0.00
N LEU A 141 -0.65 5.73 -0.51
CA LEU A 141 -1.19 6.83 0.27
C LEU A 141 -2.52 6.38 0.88
N LEU A 142 -2.55 6.11 2.18
CA LEU A 142 -3.79 5.71 2.86
C LEU A 142 -4.81 6.85 2.89
N ALA A 143 -4.33 8.08 3.13
CA ALA A 143 -5.09 9.31 3.01
C ALA A 143 -4.13 10.47 2.68
N HIS A 144 -4.61 11.48 1.97
CA HIS A 144 -3.82 12.69 1.72
C HIS A 144 -3.66 13.54 2.99
N ASP A 145 -2.63 14.38 3.03
CA ASP A 145 -2.43 15.31 4.14
C ASP A 145 -3.63 16.27 4.22
N GLY A 146 -4.13 16.48 5.44
CA GLY A 146 -5.32 17.29 5.67
C GLY A 146 -6.66 16.57 5.40
N SER A 147 -6.65 15.28 5.05
CA SER A 147 -7.89 14.50 4.93
C SER A 147 -8.66 14.51 6.25
N ASN A 148 -9.85 15.09 6.27
CA ASN A 148 -10.71 15.15 7.45
C ASN A 148 -11.70 13.96 7.51
N ARG A 149 -11.25 12.78 7.06
CA ARG A 149 -12.04 11.55 7.02
C ARG A 149 -12.49 11.14 8.43
N THR A 150 -13.68 10.57 8.51
CA THR A 150 -14.27 9.98 9.72
C THR A 150 -14.09 8.46 9.72
N PHE A 151 -14.19 7.82 10.90
CA PHE A 151 -13.98 6.38 11.10
C PHE A 151 -15.14 5.76 11.91
N PRO A 152 -16.38 5.78 11.37
CA PRO A 152 -17.56 5.25 12.06
C PRO A 152 -17.43 3.75 12.42
N GLU A 153 -16.65 2.98 11.68
CA GLU A 153 -16.39 1.54 11.92
C GLU A 153 -15.73 1.26 13.28
N ILE A 154 -15.02 2.24 13.85
CA ILE A 154 -14.42 2.17 15.19
C ILE A 154 -15.10 3.14 16.17
N GLY A 155 -16.26 3.69 15.80
CA GLY A 155 -17.04 4.60 16.64
C GLY A 155 -16.52 6.04 16.70
N VAL A 156 -15.66 6.46 15.76
CA VAL A 156 -15.15 7.85 15.69
C VAL A 156 -15.81 8.58 14.52
N ALA A 157 -16.85 9.37 14.84
CA ALA A 157 -17.65 10.06 13.83
C ALA A 157 -17.05 11.42 13.41
N GLU A 158 -16.14 11.97 14.19
CA GLU A 158 -15.46 13.22 13.93
C GLU A 158 -14.34 13.05 12.90
N GLY A 159 -14.00 14.14 12.21
CA GLY A 159 -12.93 14.12 11.21
C GLY A 159 -11.55 14.01 11.85
N HIS A 160 -10.73 13.07 11.37
CA HIS A 160 -9.39 12.79 11.90
C HIS A 160 -8.49 14.03 11.90
N HIS A 161 -8.48 14.81 10.82
CA HIS A 161 -7.69 16.04 10.78
C HIS A 161 -8.09 17.01 11.90
N SER A 162 -9.39 17.20 12.11
CA SER A 162 -9.92 18.07 13.18
C SER A 162 -9.55 17.54 14.56
N LEU A 163 -9.63 16.22 14.76
CA LEU A 163 -9.22 15.56 16.00
C LEU A 163 -7.73 15.72 16.31
N SER A 164 -6.88 15.73 15.28
CA SER A 164 -5.43 15.92 15.49
C SER A 164 -5.07 17.32 16.00
N HIS A 165 -5.93 18.33 15.81
CA HIS A 165 -5.85 19.64 16.47
C HIS A 165 -6.48 19.61 17.88
N HIS A 166 -6.03 18.66 18.70
CA HIS A 166 -6.70 18.28 19.96
C HIS A 166 -6.68 19.33 21.07
N ARG A 167 -5.83 20.38 21.02
CA ARG A 167 -5.74 21.44 22.05
C ARG A 167 -5.60 20.90 23.49
N ASP A 168 -4.84 19.82 23.64
CA ASP A 168 -4.68 19.06 24.88
C ASP A 168 -5.98 18.47 25.48
N ASP A 169 -7.05 18.37 24.68
CA ASP A 169 -8.28 17.68 25.06
C ASP A 169 -8.08 16.16 25.07
N ALA A 170 -8.37 15.54 26.23
CA ALA A 170 -8.11 14.12 26.45
C ALA A 170 -8.99 13.19 25.60
N ASP A 171 -10.23 13.57 25.31
CA ASP A 171 -11.15 12.77 24.48
C ASP A 171 -10.70 12.79 23.02
N MET A 172 -10.31 13.96 22.52
CA MET A 172 -9.75 14.09 21.17
C MET A 172 -8.45 13.28 21.02
N ILE A 173 -7.54 13.38 21.98
CA ILE A 173 -6.29 12.59 22.00
C ILE A 173 -6.59 11.09 21.98
N GLN A 174 -7.54 10.63 22.80
CA GLN A 174 -7.92 9.22 22.85
C GLN A 174 -8.46 8.75 21.49
N LYS A 175 -9.31 9.54 20.84
CA LYS A 175 -9.86 9.22 19.51
C LYS A 175 -8.80 9.17 18.43
N VAL A 176 -7.82 10.08 18.44
CA VAL A 176 -6.64 10.00 17.54
C VAL A 176 -5.89 8.69 17.78
N GLY A 177 -5.65 8.31 19.03
CA GLY A 177 -5.01 7.03 19.36
C GLY A 177 -5.81 5.80 18.89
N GLN A 178 -7.15 5.87 18.86
CA GLN A 178 -8.00 4.82 18.29
C GLN A 178 -7.84 4.71 16.77
N ILE A 179 -7.72 5.85 16.08
CA ILE A 179 -7.47 5.89 14.63
C ILE A 179 -6.07 5.36 14.29
N ASP A 180 -5.06 5.77 15.06
CA ASP A 180 -3.68 5.26 14.91
C ASP A 180 -3.64 3.74 15.08
N ARG A 181 -4.32 3.22 16.10
CA ARG A 181 -4.46 1.78 16.32
C ARG A 181 -5.17 1.08 15.16
N PHE A 182 -6.25 1.67 14.64
CA PHE A 182 -6.96 1.11 13.48
C PHE A 182 -6.03 0.92 12.28
N TYR A 183 -5.22 1.93 11.94
CA TYR A 183 -4.25 1.80 10.86
C TYR A 183 -3.13 0.79 11.18
N ALA A 184 -2.62 0.77 12.41
CA ALA A 184 -1.60 -0.19 12.84
C ALA A 184 -2.11 -1.64 12.80
N ASP A 185 -3.37 -1.88 13.13
CA ASP A 185 -3.99 -3.19 13.02
C ASP A 185 -4.05 -3.64 11.54
N ARG A 186 -4.36 -2.73 10.58
CA ARG A 186 -4.37 -3.08 9.14
C ARG A 186 -2.97 -3.33 8.59
N LEU A 187 -1.99 -2.55 9.06
CA LEU A 187 -0.59 -2.81 8.76
C LEU A 187 -0.19 -4.20 9.26
N THR A 188 -0.57 -4.57 10.48
CA THR A 188 -0.25 -5.89 11.07
C THR A 188 -0.81 -7.03 10.21
N GLU A 189 -2.05 -6.91 9.73
CA GLU A 189 -2.65 -7.90 8.83
C GLU A 189 -1.89 -7.98 7.49
N PHE A 190 -1.50 -6.84 6.92
CA PHE A 190 -0.69 -6.81 5.70
C PHE A 190 0.66 -7.48 5.88
N LEU A 191 1.38 -7.17 6.96
CA LEU A 191 2.67 -7.80 7.27
C LEU A 191 2.51 -9.30 7.53
N THR A 192 1.43 -9.71 8.20
CA THR A 192 1.12 -11.13 8.43
C THR A 192 0.85 -11.86 7.12
N LEU A 193 0.14 -11.23 6.18
CA LEU A 193 -0.10 -11.78 4.85
C LEU A 193 1.22 -11.98 4.08
N LEU A 194 2.11 -10.99 4.10
CA LEU A 194 3.43 -11.10 3.47
C LEU A 194 4.31 -12.17 4.13
N GLU A 195 4.24 -12.32 5.45
CA GLU A 195 4.95 -13.35 6.19
C GLU A 195 4.45 -14.75 5.84
N SER A 196 3.14 -14.91 5.64
CA SER A 196 2.52 -16.20 5.31
C SER A 196 2.86 -16.73 3.91
N LYS A 197 3.38 -15.87 3.03
CA LYS A 197 3.66 -16.18 1.63
C LYS A 197 5.15 -16.38 1.41
N GLN A 198 5.51 -17.53 0.84
CA GLN A 198 6.91 -17.82 0.47
C GLN A 198 7.29 -17.18 -0.86
N ASP A 199 8.46 -16.56 -0.87
CA ASP A 199 9.20 -16.11 -2.04
C ASP A 199 10.02 -17.26 -2.66
N SER A 200 10.65 -16.99 -3.80
CA SER A 200 11.40 -17.93 -4.64
C SER A 200 12.56 -18.63 -3.93
N ASP A 201 13.20 -17.96 -2.98
CA ASP A 201 14.31 -18.45 -2.16
C ASP A 201 13.87 -19.32 -0.96
N GLY A 202 12.56 -19.41 -0.71
CA GLY A 202 11.97 -20.16 0.39
C GLY A 202 11.75 -19.35 1.67
N ASN A 203 12.21 -18.10 1.74
CA ASN A 203 11.86 -17.17 2.81
C ASN A 203 10.48 -16.57 2.58
N SER A 204 9.93 -15.86 3.57
CA SER A 204 8.69 -15.10 3.37
C SER A 204 8.90 -13.88 2.48
N ILE A 205 7.84 -13.40 1.82
CA ILE A 205 7.89 -12.12 1.08
C ILE A 205 8.28 -10.98 2.03
N LEU A 206 7.79 -11.01 3.28
CA LEU A 206 8.16 -10.01 4.28
C LEU A 206 9.67 -10.01 4.57
N HIS A 207 10.30 -11.19 4.70
CA HIS A 207 11.74 -11.30 4.90
C HIS A 207 12.54 -10.59 3.78
N ASN A 208 12.11 -10.74 2.53
CA ASN A 208 12.77 -10.13 1.37
C ASN A 208 12.36 -8.67 1.11
N SER A 209 11.45 -8.12 1.92
CA SER A 209 10.91 -6.78 1.73
C SER A 209 11.56 -5.74 2.65
N MET A 210 11.42 -4.47 2.25
CA MET A 210 11.65 -3.30 3.09
C MET A 210 10.40 -2.41 3.05
N ILE A 211 9.70 -2.28 4.17
CA ILE A 211 8.44 -1.53 4.27
C ILE A 211 8.61 -0.45 5.31
N VAL A 212 8.53 0.81 4.87
CA VAL A 212 8.48 1.97 5.77
C VAL A 212 7.04 2.40 5.93
N TYR A 213 6.58 2.42 7.17
CA TYR A 213 5.27 2.91 7.57
C TYR A 213 5.43 3.99 8.64
N GLY A 214 4.64 5.06 8.55
CA GLY A 214 4.68 6.14 9.51
C GLY A 214 4.03 7.40 8.95
N CYS A 215 4.28 8.53 9.62
CA CYS A 215 3.78 9.83 9.20
C CYS A 215 4.81 10.94 9.43
N GLY A 216 4.56 12.11 8.82
CA GLY A 216 5.45 13.27 8.89
C GLY A 216 5.36 14.08 10.18
N ASN A 217 4.43 13.76 11.10
CA ASN A 217 4.21 14.49 12.35
C ASN A 217 4.20 13.53 13.54
N SER A 218 5.03 13.78 14.56
CA SER A 218 4.92 13.06 15.84
C SER A 218 3.79 13.58 16.73
N ASP A 219 3.34 14.81 16.49
CA ASP A 219 2.24 15.48 17.17
C ASP A 219 1.52 16.35 16.14
N GLY A 220 0.26 16.02 15.86
CA GLY A 220 -0.58 16.74 14.90
C GLY A 220 -0.97 18.14 15.36
N ASN A 221 -1.21 18.35 16.65
CA ASN A 221 -1.66 19.62 17.23
C ASN A 221 -0.55 20.67 17.20
N ARG A 222 0.70 20.24 17.39
CA ARG A 222 1.88 21.11 17.32
C ARG A 222 2.55 21.13 15.96
N HIS A 223 2.14 20.25 15.04
CA HIS A 223 2.84 19.98 13.78
C HIS A 223 4.34 19.67 14.01
N THR A 224 4.63 18.79 14.97
CA THR A 224 6.02 18.48 15.33
C THR A 224 6.61 17.47 14.34
N HIS A 225 7.69 17.85 13.65
CA HIS A 225 8.40 17.01 12.66
C HIS A 225 9.65 16.30 13.21
N ALA A 226 9.77 16.20 14.53
CA ALA A 226 10.88 15.53 15.22
C ALA A 226 10.39 14.28 15.93
N ASN A 227 11.25 13.27 16.12
CA ASN A 227 10.89 12.01 16.77
C ASN A 227 9.66 11.33 16.11
N LEU A 228 9.72 11.20 14.78
CA LEU A 228 8.62 10.66 13.98
C LEU A 228 8.32 9.21 14.34
N PRO A 229 7.04 8.80 14.37
CA PRO A 229 6.64 7.42 14.56
C PRO A 229 6.88 6.64 13.27
N VAL A 230 7.98 5.90 13.21
CA VAL A 230 8.39 5.12 12.04
C VAL A 230 8.51 3.65 12.40
N VAL A 231 7.88 2.81 11.60
CA VAL A 231 8.07 1.36 11.58
C VAL A 231 8.80 1.00 10.29
N LEU A 232 9.95 0.34 10.43
CA LEU A 232 10.61 -0.38 9.36
C LEU A 232 10.31 -1.87 9.54
N ALA A 233 9.58 -2.45 8.59
CA ALA A 233 9.22 -3.86 8.59
C ALA A 233 9.90 -4.61 7.44
N GLY A 234 10.15 -5.90 7.67
CA GLY A 234 10.91 -6.78 6.78
C GLY A 234 12.37 -6.90 7.19
N ASN A 235 13.12 -7.70 6.44
CA ASN A 235 14.51 -8.06 6.77
C ASN A 235 15.50 -7.70 5.66
N ALA A 236 15.03 -7.10 4.55
CA ALA A 236 15.86 -6.79 3.38
C ALA A 236 16.69 -8.02 2.90
N GLY A 237 16.12 -9.22 2.94
CA GLY A 237 16.83 -10.45 2.58
C GLY A 237 17.94 -10.86 3.56
N GLY A 238 17.86 -10.40 4.82
CA GLY A 238 18.82 -10.67 5.89
C GLY A 238 19.83 -9.55 6.14
N ALA A 239 19.70 -8.40 5.45
CA ALA A 239 20.60 -7.26 5.66
C ALA A 239 20.23 -6.41 6.88
N PHE A 240 18.97 -6.45 7.34
CA PHE A 240 18.50 -5.68 8.49
C PHE A 240 18.43 -6.52 9.77
N HIS A 241 18.24 -5.87 10.92
CA HIS A 241 18.15 -6.52 12.22
C HIS A 241 16.79 -6.24 12.89
N PRO A 242 15.70 -6.91 12.46
CA PRO A 242 14.35 -6.64 12.97
C PRO A 242 14.16 -7.05 14.43
N GLY A 243 13.01 -6.69 15.01
CA GLY A 243 12.65 -7.06 16.39
C GLY A 243 13.22 -6.15 17.48
N ARG A 244 13.58 -4.91 17.11
CA ARG A 244 14.20 -3.92 18.00
C ARG A 244 13.52 -2.56 17.89
N HIS A 245 13.77 -1.71 18.89
CA HIS A 245 13.47 -0.29 18.85
C HIS A 245 14.77 0.52 18.78
N LEU A 246 14.90 1.35 17.75
CA LEU A 246 16.06 2.21 17.53
C LEU A 246 15.76 3.64 17.98
N ALA A 247 16.13 3.96 19.22
CA ALA A 247 16.13 5.34 19.69
C ALA A 247 17.36 6.08 19.14
N THR A 248 17.15 6.90 18.12
CA THR A 248 18.22 7.68 17.50
C THR A 248 18.37 9.05 18.17
N LYS A 249 19.52 9.70 18.00
CA LYS A 249 19.65 11.14 18.28
C LYS A 249 18.87 11.93 17.22
N ALA A 250 18.93 13.25 17.22
CA ALA A 250 18.39 14.08 16.14
C ALA A 250 19.01 13.69 14.78
N THR A 251 18.39 12.73 14.10
CA THR A 251 18.90 12.04 12.92
C THR A 251 17.88 12.22 11.80
N PRO A 252 18.29 12.75 10.63
CA PRO A 252 17.39 12.89 9.50
C PRO A 252 16.82 11.54 9.05
N MET A 253 15.53 11.49 8.74
CA MET A 253 14.87 10.30 8.17
C MET A 253 15.54 9.85 6.86
N CYS A 254 16.09 10.79 6.08
CA CYS A 254 16.84 10.48 4.87
C CYS A 254 18.06 9.58 5.11
N ASN A 255 18.59 9.49 6.35
CA ASN A 255 19.65 8.54 6.66
C ASN A 255 19.14 7.09 6.52
N LEU A 256 17.94 6.78 7.00
CA LEU A 256 17.31 5.46 6.80
C LEU A 256 17.06 5.19 5.31
N TYR A 257 16.61 6.19 4.56
CA TYR A 257 16.40 6.03 3.12
C TYR A 257 17.70 5.76 2.36
N LEU A 258 18.85 6.31 2.79
CA LEU A 258 20.13 5.91 2.22
C LEU A 258 20.44 4.43 2.45
N ASN A 259 20.23 3.90 3.67
CA ASN A 259 20.39 2.47 3.93
C ASN A 259 19.52 1.63 3.00
N MET A 260 18.24 1.99 2.85
CA MET A 260 17.34 1.27 1.95
C MET A 260 17.79 1.35 0.49
N LEU A 261 18.24 2.51 0.01
CA LEU A 261 18.75 2.67 -1.36
C LEU A 261 19.99 1.81 -1.61
N ASP A 262 20.89 1.69 -0.63
CA ASP A 262 22.06 0.81 -0.73
C ASP A 262 21.63 -0.66 -0.85
N GLU A 263 20.69 -1.12 -0.01
CA GLU A 263 20.17 -2.51 -0.08
C GLU A 263 19.37 -2.77 -1.36
N MET A 264 18.72 -1.75 -1.93
CA MET A 264 18.09 -1.84 -3.25
C MET A 264 19.10 -1.93 -4.40
N GLY A 265 20.41 -1.84 -4.13
CA GLY A 265 21.46 -1.91 -5.13
C GLY A 265 21.58 -0.64 -5.99
N VAL A 266 21.07 0.50 -5.52
CA VAL A 266 21.24 1.78 -6.20
C VAL A 266 22.73 2.14 -6.19
N PRO A 267 23.33 2.57 -7.33
CA PRO A 267 24.71 3.01 -7.35
C PRO A 267 24.98 4.00 -6.24
N LYS A 268 26.05 3.74 -5.48
CA LYS A 268 26.31 4.39 -4.18
C LYS A 268 26.03 5.89 -4.20
N LEU A 269 25.01 6.29 -3.46
CA LEU A 269 24.68 7.69 -3.21
C LEU A 269 25.38 8.12 -1.92
N ASP A 270 26.16 9.18 -2.01
CA ASP A 270 26.80 9.79 -0.84
C ASP A 270 25.80 10.57 0.02
N ARG A 271 24.73 11.09 -0.61
CA ARG A 271 23.71 11.90 0.04
C ARG A 271 22.37 11.83 -0.69
N PHE A 272 21.29 11.81 0.09
CA PHE A 272 19.90 11.97 -0.35
C PHE A 272 19.20 12.99 0.56
N GLY A 273 18.55 14.02 -0.01
CA GLY A 273 17.86 15.05 0.76
C GLY A 273 18.74 15.73 1.82
N ASP A 274 18.27 15.73 3.07
CA ASP A 274 18.95 16.26 4.25
C ASP A 274 19.78 15.22 5.02
N SER A 275 20.02 14.04 4.42
CA SER A 275 20.86 13.02 5.05
C SER A 275 22.25 13.53 5.41
N THR A 276 22.73 13.05 6.55
CA THR A 276 24.05 13.33 7.12
C THR A 276 24.94 12.10 7.17
N GLY A 277 24.40 10.94 6.81
CA GLY A 277 25.07 9.66 6.79
C GLY A 277 24.08 8.51 6.66
N ARG A 278 24.56 7.29 6.87
CA ARG A 278 23.71 6.10 7.02
C ARG A 278 23.36 5.92 8.49
N LEU A 279 22.18 5.39 8.75
CA LEU A 279 21.82 4.92 10.08
C LEU A 279 22.64 3.66 10.38
N PRO A 280 23.36 3.58 11.52
CA PRO A 280 24.07 2.37 11.88
C PRO A 280 23.09 1.29 12.35
N ASP A 281 23.37 0.04 12.01
CA ASP A 281 22.73 -1.13 12.62
C ASP A 281 21.20 -1.14 12.44
N VAL A 282 20.78 -0.90 11.19
CA VAL A 282 19.39 -1.02 10.71
C VAL A 282 18.94 -2.47 10.75
#